data_AF-A0A2E0URU6-F1
#
_entry.id   AF-A0A2E0URU6-F1
#
_cell.length_a   1.000
_cell.length_b   1.000
_cell.length_c   1.000
_cell.angle_alpha   90.00
_cell.angle_beta   90.00
_cell.angle_gamma   90.00
#
_symmetry.space_group_name_H-M   'P 1'
#
loop_
_entity.id
_entity.type
_entity.pdbx_description
1 polymer ?
#
loop_
_entity_poly.entity_id
_entity_poly.type
_entity_poly.pdbx_seq_one_letter_code
_entity_poly.pdbx_strand_id
1 'polypeptide(L)'
;MIALTPFILLVFAAILILVLNQIKINLGRLWLIAMVFSLLNWGLVLILYWFMPFTFTINNWFSVSNIFQTGFSFTLNQYSWIYLFSLSAVFLAVIMSESTRITEDYQAQNWVASFLIAAIGVLISVSDSILTIILVWTVIDLVEFGVILGTVKTQKQSLETVLSFVVRLGGTVLLIFAALYSNYINGYFDFGSVPFNIGFVLLISVGLRLGVLPFNLPYMKEIPLRRGLGIIIRMTSVVSSIVVINRFVLISNAESNYHLIQIFVTLAIAAGSILWVVSKNELEGRPFWIIVLSGFVIESLINGYPTAAIAWSLVLLLTGSVLFLFSDRSKWLFILPAISILSMIGLPFTPNAIGLSGLIGDNLIFTLTNLSACFVLIFGYLRFALKPAKNLESNERWVWLVYPLGLVLLIVTHFIVFFITDLNWIILGPLWISIPILVLSIVVVFFNQRVKTENQYSAWARVFSERLSASVSTFLRFDWLYKILWGIFQFFQSILNNLSGILEGHGGIIWVLVLVALLITLVSPKGIQ
;
A
#
# COMPACT_ATOMS: atom_id res chain seq x y z
N MET A 1 20.62 -12.04 -12.42
CA MET A 1 19.65 -13.15 -12.59
C MET A 1 19.13 -13.69 -11.25
N ILE A 2 19.99 -13.92 -10.25
CA ILE A 2 19.58 -14.46 -8.93
C ILE A 2 18.53 -13.59 -8.22
N ALA A 3 18.62 -12.26 -8.31
CA ALA A 3 17.62 -11.36 -7.70
C ALA A 3 16.17 -11.55 -8.23
N LEU A 4 16.00 -12.12 -9.43
CA LEU A 4 14.69 -12.39 -10.04
C LEU A 4 14.18 -13.81 -9.78
N THR A 5 14.92 -14.65 -9.05
CA THR A 5 14.47 -16.01 -8.74
C THR A 5 13.18 -16.05 -7.91
N PRO A 6 12.92 -15.16 -6.93
CA PRO A 6 11.63 -15.14 -6.23
C PRO A 6 10.48 -14.83 -7.20
N PHE A 7 10.69 -13.90 -8.14
CA PHE A 7 9.71 -13.55 -9.18
C PHE A 7 9.37 -14.77 -10.06
N ILE A 8 10.39 -15.43 -10.61
CA ILE A 8 10.22 -16.59 -11.49
C ILE A 8 9.48 -17.72 -10.77
N LEU A 9 9.84 -17.98 -9.50
CA LEU A 9 9.20 -19.02 -8.69
C LEU A 9 7.72 -18.72 -8.46
N LEU A 10 7.35 -17.47 -8.16
CA LEU A 10 5.95 -17.09 -7.95
C LEU A 10 5.12 -17.18 -9.24
N VAL A 11 5.67 -16.76 -10.38
CA VAL A 11 5.01 -16.89 -11.69
C VAL A 11 4.84 -18.35 -12.07
N PHE A 12 5.88 -19.18 -11.87
CA PHE A 12 5.80 -20.62 -12.11
C PHE A 12 4.72 -21.27 -11.24
N ALA A 13 4.68 -20.93 -9.94
CA ALA A 13 3.65 -21.44 -9.02
C ALA A 13 2.23 -21.02 -9.46
N ALA A 14 2.05 -19.78 -9.91
CA ALA A 14 0.77 -19.30 -10.44
C ALA A 14 0.31 -20.13 -11.66
N ILE A 15 1.21 -20.36 -12.62
CA ILE A 15 0.93 -21.17 -13.81
C ILE A 15 0.62 -22.61 -13.43
N LEU A 16 1.42 -23.20 -12.53
CA LEU A 16 1.22 -24.56 -12.04
C LEU A 16 -0.17 -24.71 -11.40
N ILE A 17 -0.54 -23.81 -10.47
CA ILE A 17 -1.86 -23.85 -9.82
C ILE A 17 -2.98 -23.69 -10.85
N LEU A 18 -2.82 -22.81 -11.85
CA LEU A 18 -3.79 -22.62 -12.92
C LEU A 18 -3.98 -23.91 -13.73
N VAL A 19 -2.90 -24.54 -14.17
CA VAL A 19 -2.93 -25.80 -14.93
C VAL A 19 -3.54 -26.93 -14.10
N LEU A 20 -3.13 -27.09 -12.85
CA LEU A 20 -3.66 -28.12 -11.95
C LEU A 20 -5.16 -27.90 -11.63
N ASN A 21 -5.59 -26.64 -11.57
CA ASN A 21 -7.01 -26.29 -11.43
C ASN A 21 -7.82 -26.63 -12.69
N GLN A 22 -7.25 -26.48 -13.89
CA GLN A 22 -7.90 -26.93 -15.13
C GLN A 22 -8.06 -28.46 -15.19
N ILE A 23 -7.14 -29.20 -14.56
CA ILE A 23 -7.20 -30.67 -14.43
C ILE A 23 -8.14 -31.11 -13.28
N LYS A 24 -8.86 -30.16 -12.64
CA LYS A 24 -9.83 -30.40 -11.56
C LYS A 24 -9.25 -31.13 -10.34
N ILE A 25 -8.01 -30.82 -9.97
CA ILE A 25 -7.42 -31.34 -8.74
C ILE A 25 -8.13 -30.76 -7.51
N ASN A 26 -8.28 -31.57 -6.46
CA ASN A 26 -8.91 -31.18 -5.19
C ASN A 26 -8.33 -29.87 -4.64
N LEU A 27 -9.20 -28.96 -4.20
CA LEU A 27 -8.84 -27.64 -3.67
C LEU A 27 -7.83 -27.71 -2.51
N GLY A 28 -7.96 -28.69 -1.61
CA GLY A 28 -7.00 -28.86 -0.51
C GLY A 28 -5.58 -29.18 -0.98
N ARG A 29 -5.41 -29.94 -2.07
CA ARG A 29 -4.09 -30.22 -2.67
C ARG A 29 -3.53 -28.98 -3.36
N LEU A 30 -4.36 -28.25 -4.09
CA LEU A 30 -3.97 -26.97 -4.71
C LEU A 30 -3.51 -25.95 -3.66
N TRP A 31 -4.23 -25.87 -2.53
CA TRP A 31 -3.86 -25.01 -1.41
C TRP A 31 -2.52 -25.44 -0.78
N LEU A 32 -2.29 -26.75 -0.59
CA LEU A 32 -1.02 -27.26 -0.06
C LEU A 32 0.15 -26.89 -0.99
N ILE A 33 -0.04 -27.03 -2.31
CA ILE A 33 0.95 -26.60 -3.31
C ILE A 33 1.21 -25.08 -3.18
N ALA A 34 0.16 -24.27 -3.09
CA ALA A 34 0.28 -22.83 -2.85
C ALA A 34 1.05 -22.50 -1.56
N MET A 35 0.76 -23.21 -0.47
CA MET A 35 1.44 -23.06 0.81
C MET A 35 2.94 -23.40 0.69
N VAL A 36 3.28 -24.50 0.01
CA VAL A 36 4.68 -24.91 -0.18
C VAL A 36 5.45 -23.89 -1.03
N PHE A 37 4.89 -23.44 -2.15
CA PHE A 37 5.57 -22.43 -2.99
C PHE A 37 5.71 -21.08 -2.29
N SER A 38 4.72 -20.65 -1.52
CA SER A 38 4.84 -19.41 -0.73
C SER A 38 5.89 -19.53 0.39
N LEU A 39 5.98 -20.69 1.06
CA LEU A 39 7.01 -20.98 2.06
C LEU A 39 8.41 -21.00 1.44
N LEU A 40 8.56 -21.69 0.30
CA LEU A 40 9.82 -21.73 -0.45
C LEU A 40 10.23 -20.33 -0.89
N ASN A 41 9.29 -19.49 -1.33
CA ASN A 41 9.59 -18.11 -1.70
C ASN A 41 10.10 -17.28 -0.51
N TRP A 42 9.43 -17.36 0.65
CA TRP A 42 9.85 -16.68 1.87
C TRP A 42 11.25 -17.15 2.33
N GLY A 43 11.49 -18.46 2.34
CA GLY A 43 12.79 -19.04 2.66
C GLY A 43 13.89 -18.66 1.67
N LEU A 44 13.56 -18.61 0.36
CA LEU A 44 14.49 -18.17 -0.67
C LEU A 44 14.88 -16.71 -0.45
N VAL A 45 13.92 -15.81 -0.20
CA VAL A 45 14.20 -14.40 0.06
C VAL A 45 15.07 -14.23 1.31
N LEU A 46 14.85 -15.03 2.36
CA LEU A 46 15.72 -15.04 3.53
C LEU A 46 17.14 -15.46 3.16
N ILE A 47 17.30 -16.55 2.41
CA ILE A 47 18.61 -17.05 1.95
C ILE A 47 19.34 -15.99 1.10
N LEU A 48 18.63 -15.24 0.26
CA LEU A 48 19.22 -14.19 -0.56
C LEU A 48 19.90 -13.09 0.26
N TYR A 49 19.57 -12.94 1.56
CA TYR A 49 20.21 -11.95 2.42
C TYR A 49 21.74 -12.08 2.43
N TRP A 50 22.24 -13.30 2.58
CA TRP A 50 23.67 -13.58 2.70
C TRP A 50 24.44 -13.49 1.38
N PHE A 51 23.74 -13.30 0.26
CA PHE A 51 24.35 -13.20 -1.06
C PHE A 51 24.28 -11.78 -1.65
N MET A 52 23.72 -10.81 -0.92
CA MET A 52 23.69 -9.40 -1.35
C MET A 52 25.09 -8.77 -1.40
N PRO A 53 25.33 -7.75 -2.25
CA PRO A 53 24.38 -7.10 -3.16
C PRO A 53 24.34 -7.75 -4.55
N PHE A 54 23.13 -7.77 -5.16
CA PHE A 54 22.96 -8.18 -6.55
C PHE A 54 22.41 -7.04 -7.39
N THR A 55 23.00 -6.82 -8.55
CA THR A 55 22.49 -5.88 -9.54
C THR A 55 22.25 -6.59 -10.86
N PHE A 56 21.13 -6.29 -11.50
CA PHE A 56 20.80 -6.75 -12.85
C PHE A 56 20.36 -5.54 -13.65
N THR A 57 21.14 -5.19 -14.67
CA THR A 57 20.90 -4.01 -15.50
C THR A 57 20.77 -4.38 -16.97
N ILE A 58 19.82 -3.74 -17.65
CA ILE A 58 19.62 -3.80 -19.10
C ILE A 58 19.86 -2.38 -19.61
N ASN A 59 21.07 -2.13 -20.12
CA ASN A 59 21.54 -0.76 -20.36
C ASN A 59 20.99 -0.12 -21.66
N ASN A 60 20.37 -0.88 -22.58
CA ASN A 60 19.98 -0.39 -23.91
C ASN A 60 18.55 -0.80 -24.34
N TRP A 61 17.55 -0.70 -23.46
CA TRP A 61 16.17 -1.05 -23.87
C TRP A 61 15.57 0.02 -24.82
N PHE A 62 15.83 1.32 -24.61
CA PHE A 62 15.19 2.40 -25.39
C PHE A 62 16.15 3.57 -25.68
N SER A 63 16.01 4.24 -26.83
CA SER A 63 16.87 5.37 -27.27
C SER A 63 16.68 6.67 -26.47
N VAL A 64 15.98 6.60 -25.34
CA VAL A 64 15.77 7.70 -24.38
C VAL A 64 16.86 7.68 -23.29
N SER A 65 18.00 7.04 -23.58
CA SER A 65 19.16 6.91 -22.69
C SER A 65 19.71 8.24 -22.15
N ASN A 66 19.43 9.36 -22.84
CA ASN A 66 19.82 10.69 -22.38
C ASN A 66 18.95 11.23 -21.23
N ILE A 67 17.76 10.68 -21.00
CA ILE A 67 16.85 11.08 -19.92
C ILE A 67 16.95 10.12 -18.73
N PHE A 68 17.13 8.82 -19.02
CA PHE A 68 17.27 7.76 -18.04
C PHE A 68 18.59 7.03 -18.31
N GLN A 69 19.68 7.47 -17.66
CA GLN A 69 21.05 6.94 -17.86
C GLN A 69 21.14 5.41 -17.74
N THR A 70 20.24 4.80 -16.96
CA THR A 70 20.09 3.36 -16.81
C THR A 70 18.73 2.94 -17.37
N GLY A 71 18.74 1.90 -18.21
CA GLY A 71 17.50 1.29 -18.71
C GLY A 71 16.76 0.59 -17.56
N PHE A 72 16.70 -0.73 -17.60
CA PHE A 72 16.05 -1.48 -16.53
C PHE A 72 17.10 -1.89 -15.52
N SER A 73 16.98 -1.42 -14.27
CA SER A 73 17.86 -1.85 -13.19
C SER A 73 17.04 -2.44 -12.04
N PHE A 74 17.47 -3.62 -11.61
CA PHE A 74 16.94 -4.34 -10.48
C PHE A 74 18.10 -4.58 -9.51
N THR A 75 18.03 -4.00 -8.31
CA THR A 75 19.07 -4.11 -7.28
C THR A 75 18.48 -4.72 -6.01
N LEU A 76 19.12 -5.79 -5.53
CA LEU A 76 18.85 -6.35 -4.22
C LEU A 76 19.95 -5.87 -3.27
N ASN A 77 19.62 -4.86 -2.48
CA ASN A 77 20.43 -4.32 -1.40
C ASN A 77 19.69 -4.47 -0.06
N GLN A 78 20.33 -4.05 1.02
CA GLN A 78 19.79 -4.16 2.38
C GLN A 78 18.40 -3.53 2.51
N TYR A 79 18.17 -2.34 1.95
CA TYR A 79 16.86 -1.66 2.00
C TYR A 79 15.77 -2.40 1.19
N SER A 80 16.10 -2.80 -0.03
CA SER A 80 15.18 -3.50 -0.94
C SER A 80 14.80 -4.87 -0.39
N TRP A 81 15.75 -5.56 0.25
CA TRP A 81 15.53 -6.84 0.90
C TRP A 81 14.53 -6.75 2.06
N ILE A 82 14.58 -5.69 2.87
CA ILE A 82 13.64 -5.49 3.98
C ILE A 82 12.20 -5.48 3.48
N TYR A 83 11.91 -4.74 2.41
CA TYR A 83 10.57 -4.68 1.82
C TYR A 83 10.18 -5.98 1.12
N LEU A 84 11.11 -6.58 0.38
CA LEU A 84 10.91 -7.85 -0.31
C LEU A 84 10.57 -8.97 0.69
N PHE A 85 11.34 -9.09 1.76
CA PHE A 85 11.15 -10.10 2.80
C PHE A 85 9.85 -9.87 3.56
N SER A 86 9.53 -8.62 3.89
CA SER A 86 8.26 -8.26 4.53
C SER A 86 7.05 -8.60 3.66
N LEU A 87 7.09 -8.26 2.37
CA LEU A 87 6.01 -8.59 1.44
C LEU A 87 5.87 -10.10 1.25
N SER A 88 6.99 -10.83 1.19
CA SER A 88 6.97 -12.30 1.11
C SER A 88 6.32 -12.94 2.35
N ALA A 89 6.52 -12.37 3.53
CA ALA A 89 5.89 -12.82 4.77
C ALA A 89 4.39 -12.52 4.79
N VAL A 90 3.98 -11.33 4.33
CA VAL A 90 2.57 -10.99 4.14
C VAL A 90 1.89 -11.96 3.18
N PHE A 91 2.54 -12.28 2.05
CA PHE A 91 2.03 -13.24 1.08
C PHE A 91 1.86 -14.64 1.69
N LEU A 92 2.88 -15.16 2.37
CA LEU A 92 2.83 -16.45 3.05
C LEU A 92 1.73 -16.48 4.12
N ALA A 93 1.63 -15.44 4.94
CA ALA A 93 0.60 -15.33 5.97
C ALA A 93 -0.81 -15.31 5.37
N VAL A 94 -1.00 -14.65 4.22
CA VAL A 94 -2.27 -14.66 3.49
C VAL A 94 -2.64 -16.07 3.06
N ILE A 95 -1.75 -16.79 2.37
CA ILE A 95 -2.02 -18.17 1.91
C ILE A 95 -2.30 -19.12 3.09
N MET A 96 -1.54 -19.01 4.19
CA MET A 96 -1.78 -19.81 5.39
C MET A 96 -3.12 -19.44 6.06
N SER A 97 -3.48 -18.16 6.08
CA SER A 97 -4.73 -17.72 6.71
C SER A 97 -5.98 -18.17 5.96
N GLU A 98 -5.87 -18.42 4.65
CA GLU A 98 -6.98 -18.89 3.82
C GLU A 98 -7.37 -20.35 4.14
N SER A 99 -6.55 -21.07 4.91
CA SER A 99 -6.90 -22.40 5.46
C SER A 99 -8.21 -22.42 6.24
N THR A 100 -8.62 -21.30 6.87
CA THR A 100 -9.90 -21.24 7.62
C THR A 100 -11.13 -21.15 6.72
N ARG A 101 -10.93 -21.05 5.39
CA ARG A 101 -11.97 -20.68 4.43
C ARG A 101 -12.03 -21.58 3.21
N ILE A 102 -11.45 -22.78 3.24
CA ILE A 102 -11.45 -23.70 2.10
C ILE A 102 -12.87 -24.27 1.88
N THR A 103 -13.75 -23.49 1.25
CA THR A 103 -15.11 -23.89 0.85
C THR A 103 -15.42 -23.42 -0.58
N GLU A 104 -16.17 -24.24 -1.33
CA GLU A 104 -15.99 -24.53 -2.77
C GLU A 104 -16.25 -23.43 -3.81
N ASP A 105 -16.58 -22.20 -3.43
CA ASP A 105 -16.82 -21.16 -4.42
C ASP A 105 -15.49 -20.48 -4.81
N TYR A 106 -14.92 -20.80 -5.97
CA TYR A 106 -13.93 -19.96 -6.69
C TYR A 106 -12.60 -19.59 -5.97
N GLN A 107 -11.92 -20.53 -5.31
CA GLN A 107 -10.71 -20.21 -4.52
C GLN A 107 -9.40 -20.21 -5.31
N ALA A 108 -9.22 -21.16 -6.23
CA ALA A 108 -7.95 -21.34 -6.93
C ALA A 108 -7.53 -20.12 -7.77
N GLN A 109 -8.49 -19.43 -8.40
CA GLN A 109 -8.22 -18.20 -9.15
C GLN A 109 -7.70 -17.06 -8.24
N ASN A 110 -8.19 -16.97 -7.01
CA ASN A 110 -7.70 -15.99 -6.04
C ASN A 110 -6.26 -16.30 -5.61
N TRP A 111 -5.89 -17.58 -5.49
CA TRP A 111 -4.50 -17.97 -5.25
C TRP A 111 -3.61 -17.59 -6.42
N VAL A 112 -3.99 -17.94 -7.65
CA VAL A 112 -3.26 -17.55 -8.86
C VAL A 112 -3.05 -16.03 -8.92
N ALA A 113 -4.10 -15.25 -8.71
CA ALA A 113 -4.01 -13.79 -8.65
C ALA A 113 -3.08 -13.32 -7.52
N SER A 114 -3.17 -13.92 -6.34
CA SER A 114 -2.31 -13.61 -5.20
C SER A 114 -0.84 -13.87 -5.50
N PHE A 115 -0.50 -14.97 -6.18
CA PHE A 115 0.86 -15.26 -6.64
C PHE A 115 1.35 -14.24 -7.68
N LEU A 116 0.52 -13.88 -8.66
CA LEU A 116 0.88 -12.89 -9.68
C LEU A 116 1.10 -11.50 -9.08
N ILE A 117 0.24 -11.07 -8.15
CA ILE A 117 0.39 -9.79 -7.46
C ILE A 117 1.63 -9.81 -6.57
N ALA A 118 1.89 -10.92 -5.85
CA ALA A 118 3.12 -11.08 -5.08
C ALA A 118 4.37 -11.04 -5.97
N ALA A 119 4.32 -11.60 -7.18
CA ALA A 119 5.40 -11.51 -8.15
C ALA A 119 5.66 -10.06 -8.58
N ILE A 120 4.62 -9.28 -8.85
CA ILE A 120 4.74 -7.84 -9.10
C ILE A 120 5.32 -7.11 -7.87
N GLY A 121 4.93 -7.55 -6.66
CA GLY A 121 5.51 -7.11 -5.39
C GLY A 121 7.02 -7.33 -5.29
N VAL A 122 7.51 -8.49 -5.76
CA VAL A 122 8.95 -8.76 -5.85
C VAL A 122 9.63 -7.78 -6.81
N LEU A 123 9.06 -7.57 -8.00
CA LEU A 123 9.64 -6.66 -8.98
C LEU A 123 9.79 -5.25 -8.41
N ILE A 124 8.73 -4.70 -7.81
CA ILE A 124 8.78 -3.33 -7.30
C ILE A 124 9.74 -3.16 -6.12
N SER A 125 9.90 -4.16 -5.25
CA SER A 125 10.85 -4.09 -4.14
C SER A 125 12.31 -4.00 -4.62
N VAL A 126 12.62 -4.65 -5.75
CA VAL A 126 13.98 -4.73 -6.32
C VAL A 126 14.21 -3.64 -7.38
N SER A 127 13.16 -2.96 -7.86
CA SER A 127 13.26 -1.88 -8.86
C SER A 127 14.17 -0.74 -8.41
N ASP A 128 15.17 -0.41 -9.23
CA ASP A 128 16.20 0.56 -8.89
C ASP A 128 16.18 1.82 -9.74
N SER A 129 15.98 1.67 -11.05
CA SER A 129 15.84 2.80 -11.97
C SER A 129 14.44 3.40 -11.87
N ILE A 130 14.36 4.73 -11.94
CA ILE A 130 13.10 5.48 -12.00
C ILE A 130 12.19 4.98 -13.14
N LEU A 131 12.77 4.59 -14.27
CA LEU A 131 12.03 4.01 -15.41
C LEU A 131 11.38 2.68 -15.02
N THR A 132 12.13 1.84 -14.31
CA THR A 132 11.63 0.53 -13.82
C THR A 132 10.50 0.74 -12.82
N ILE A 133 10.63 1.73 -11.93
CA ILE A 133 9.59 2.10 -10.97
C ILE A 133 8.33 2.59 -11.68
N ILE A 134 8.44 3.50 -12.67
CA ILE A 134 7.30 4.00 -13.46
C ILE A 134 6.56 2.83 -14.11
N LEU A 135 7.28 1.93 -14.78
CA LEU A 135 6.67 0.81 -15.48
C LEU A 135 6.00 -0.16 -14.52
N VAL A 136 6.66 -0.53 -13.42
CA VAL A 136 6.04 -1.43 -12.44
C VAL A 136 4.86 -0.76 -11.73
N TRP A 137 4.91 0.56 -11.46
CA TRP A 137 3.76 1.32 -10.97
C TRP A 137 2.57 1.26 -11.93
N THR A 138 2.79 1.45 -13.23
CA THR A 138 1.72 1.35 -14.22
C THR A 138 1.13 -0.05 -14.28
N VAL A 139 1.96 -1.10 -14.17
CA VAL A 139 1.47 -2.49 -14.11
C VAL A 139 0.65 -2.74 -12.85
N ILE A 140 1.11 -2.29 -11.68
CA ILE A 140 0.35 -2.41 -10.42
C ILE A 140 -1.00 -1.72 -10.54
N ASP A 141 -1.04 -0.50 -11.07
CA ASP A 141 -2.27 0.28 -11.17
C ASP A 141 -3.27 -0.35 -12.14
N LEU A 142 -2.81 -0.85 -13.29
CA LEU A 142 -3.66 -1.55 -14.26
C LEU A 142 -4.21 -2.86 -13.70
N VAL A 143 -3.37 -3.65 -13.02
CA VAL A 143 -3.81 -4.90 -12.39
C VAL A 143 -4.80 -4.62 -11.27
N GLU A 144 -4.53 -3.66 -10.38
CA GLU A 144 -5.44 -3.30 -9.31
C GLU A 144 -6.76 -2.76 -9.87
N PHE A 145 -6.72 -1.88 -10.86
CA PHE A 145 -7.92 -1.33 -11.51
C PHE A 145 -8.76 -2.44 -12.15
N GLY A 146 -8.14 -3.34 -12.93
CA GLY A 146 -8.83 -4.45 -13.57
C GLY A 146 -9.47 -5.42 -12.58
N VAL A 147 -8.74 -5.78 -11.51
CA VAL A 147 -9.25 -6.67 -10.46
C VAL A 147 -10.42 -6.02 -9.72
N ILE A 148 -10.31 -4.75 -9.35
CA ILE A 148 -11.38 -4.06 -8.61
C ILE A 148 -12.61 -3.89 -9.50
N LEU A 149 -12.46 -3.38 -10.73
CA LEU A 149 -13.59 -3.22 -11.64
C LEU A 149 -14.32 -4.54 -11.92
N GLY A 150 -13.58 -5.64 -12.05
CA GLY A 150 -14.18 -6.98 -12.25
C GLY A 150 -15.03 -7.46 -11.08
N THR A 151 -14.89 -6.87 -9.87
CA THR A 151 -15.65 -7.26 -8.67
C THR A 151 -16.79 -6.32 -8.31
N VAL A 152 -16.81 -5.13 -8.89
CA VAL A 152 -17.78 -4.09 -8.57
C VAL A 152 -19.11 -4.36 -9.29
N LYS A 153 -20.23 -4.23 -8.56
CA LYS A 153 -21.58 -4.47 -9.10
C LYS A 153 -22.41 -3.20 -9.31
N THR A 154 -22.04 -2.08 -8.68
CA THR A 154 -22.82 -0.84 -8.73
C THR A 154 -22.09 0.27 -9.46
N GLN A 155 -22.83 1.12 -10.18
CA GLN A 155 -22.26 2.25 -10.92
C GLN A 155 -21.49 3.22 -10.02
N LYS A 156 -22.00 3.47 -8.80
CA LYS A 156 -21.33 4.32 -7.81
C LYS A 156 -19.94 3.78 -7.43
N GLN A 157 -19.83 2.49 -7.16
CA GLN A 157 -18.56 1.84 -6.84
C GLN A 157 -17.59 1.82 -8.04
N SER A 158 -18.12 1.77 -9.27
CA SER A 158 -17.30 1.82 -10.48
C SER A 158 -16.68 3.19 -10.66
N LEU A 159 -17.48 4.26 -10.50
CA LEU A 159 -16.99 5.64 -10.50
C LEU A 159 -15.95 5.88 -9.41
N GLU A 160 -16.21 5.37 -8.21
CA GLU A 160 -15.25 5.39 -7.11
C GLU A 160 -13.92 4.72 -7.52
N THR A 161 -13.98 3.54 -8.13
CA THR A 161 -12.79 2.82 -8.63
C THR A 161 -12.00 3.63 -9.67
N VAL A 162 -12.70 4.25 -10.64
CA VAL A 162 -12.09 5.10 -11.66
C VAL A 162 -11.40 6.32 -11.04
N LEU A 163 -12.04 6.98 -10.07
CA LEU A 163 -11.44 8.13 -9.39
C LEU A 163 -10.15 7.75 -8.64
N SER A 164 -10.16 6.62 -7.93
CA SER A 164 -8.97 6.10 -7.26
C SER A 164 -7.83 5.83 -8.25
N PHE A 165 -8.14 5.24 -9.40
CA PHE A 165 -7.18 4.99 -10.47
C PHE A 165 -6.61 6.29 -11.05
N VAL A 166 -7.46 7.29 -11.35
CA VAL A 166 -7.03 8.58 -11.89
C VAL A 166 -6.05 9.29 -10.94
N VAL A 167 -6.28 9.23 -9.63
CA VAL A 167 -5.36 9.89 -8.69
C VAL A 167 -4.03 9.16 -8.56
N ARG A 168 -4.03 7.82 -8.60
CA ARG A 168 -2.79 7.04 -8.65
C ARG A 168 -2.00 7.30 -9.93
N LEU A 169 -2.69 7.39 -11.07
CA LEU A 169 -2.11 7.83 -12.33
C LEU A 169 -1.53 9.24 -12.21
N GLY A 170 -2.23 10.17 -11.56
CA GLY A 170 -1.71 11.50 -11.25
C GLY A 170 -0.38 11.44 -10.50
N GLY A 171 -0.26 10.53 -9.53
CA GLY A 171 1.02 10.24 -8.86
C GLY A 171 2.11 9.77 -9.83
N THR A 172 1.81 8.84 -10.75
CA THR A 172 2.79 8.39 -11.77
C THR A 172 3.22 9.52 -12.71
N VAL A 173 2.27 10.37 -13.13
CA VAL A 173 2.55 11.53 -14.00
C VAL A 173 3.44 12.55 -13.30
N LEU A 174 3.19 12.83 -12.02
CA LEU A 174 4.06 13.72 -11.24
C LEU A 174 5.48 13.15 -11.06
N LEU A 175 5.63 11.83 -10.95
CA LEU A 175 6.94 11.20 -10.88
C LEU A 175 7.68 11.30 -12.23
N ILE A 176 6.98 11.11 -13.35
CA ILE A 176 7.54 11.38 -14.69
C ILE A 176 7.97 12.84 -14.81
N PHE A 177 7.12 13.77 -14.36
CA PHE A 177 7.44 15.19 -14.36
C PHE A 177 8.68 15.51 -13.50
N ALA A 178 8.78 14.93 -12.31
CA ALA A 178 9.95 15.08 -11.44
C ALA A 178 11.24 14.56 -12.11
N ALA A 179 11.16 13.41 -12.80
CA ALA A 179 12.29 12.85 -13.53
C ALA A 179 12.74 13.74 -14.70
N LEU A 180 11.78 14.25 -15.49
CA LEU A 180 12.06 15.17 -16.59
C LEU A 180 12.65 16.50 -16.10
N TYR A 181 12.11 17.04 -15.00
CA TYR A 181 12.59 18.27 -14.40
C TYR A 181 14.00 18.12 -13.82
N SER A 182 14.31 16.99 -13.16
CA SER A 182 15.67 16.68 -12.73
C SER A 182 16.63 16.56 -13.90
N ASN A 183 16.22 15.91 -14.98
CA ASN A 183 17.06 15.78 -16.16
C ASN A 183 17.37 17.14 -16.80
N TYR A 184 16.40 18.06 -16.81
CA TYR A 184 16.61 19.41 -17.32
C TYR A 184 17.62 20.21 -16.49
N ILE A 185 17.65 20.06 -15.16
CA ILE A 185 18.55 20.80 -14.28
C ILE A 185 19.93 20.14 -14.17
N ASN A 186 19.96 18.84 -13.89
CA ASN A 186 21.17 18.10 -13.52
C ASN A 186 21.71 17.20 -14.64
N GLY A 187 21.01 17.09 -15.77
CA GLY A 187 21.37 16.19 -16.88
C GLY A 187 21.10 14.71 -16.63
N TYR A 188 20.65 14.34 -15.43
CA TYR A 188 20.16 13.01 -15.06
C TYR A 188 19.32 13.05 -13.78
N PHE A 189 18.64 11.94 -13.49
CA PHE A 189 17.94 11.73 -12.23
C PHE A 189 18.70 10.71 -11.38
N ASP A 190 19.11 11.11 -10.18
CA ASP A 190 19.71 10.23 -9.18
C ASP A 190 18.96 10.37 -7.85
N PHE A 191 18.62 9.23 -7.25
CA PHE A 191 17.99 9.16 -5.94
C PHE A 191 18.95 9.60 -4.82
N GLY A 192 20.27 9.45 -5.01
CA GLY A 192 21.28 9.81 -4.01
C GLY A 192 21.41 11.33 -3.77
N SER A 193 21.04 12.16 -4.75
CA SER A 193 21.19 13.61 -4.68
C SER A 193 20.01 14.33 -5.31
N VAL A 194 18.88 14.38 -4.59
CA VAL A 194 17.65 15.02 -5.08
C VAL A 194 17.55 16.47 -4.55
N PRO A 195 17.55 17.49 -5.44
CA PRO A 195 17.28 18.86 -5.06
C PRO A 195 15.89 19.05 -4.44
N PHE A 196 15.75 20.06 -3.57
CA PHE A 196 14.52 20.37 -2.84
C PHE A 196 13.25 20.36 -3.71
N ASN A 197 13.26 21.09 -4.83
CA ASN A 197 12.08 21.24 -5.68
C ASN A 197 11.60 19.90 -6.26
N ILE A 198 12.53 18.99 -6.54
CA ILE A 198 12.24 17.66 -7.08
C ILE A 198 11.75 16.75 -5.94
N GLY A 199 12.37 16.83 -4.75
CA GLY A 199 11.94 16.11 -3.55
C GLY A 199 10.50 16.45 -3.15
N PHE A 200 10.11 17.73 -3.22
CA PHE A 200 8.74 18.18 -2.98
C PHE A 200 7.73 17.51 -3.93
N VAL A 201 8.02 17.49 -5.24
CA VAL A 201 7.15 16.85 -6.25
C VAL A 201 7.10 15.33 -6.05
N LEU A 202 8.21 14.68 -5.69
CA LEU A 202 8.25 13.26 -5.37
C LEU A 202 7.39 12.92 -4.15
N LEU A 203 7.44 13.72 -3.09
CA LEU A 203 6.60 13.54 -1.91
C LEU A 203 5.10 13.68 -2.25
N ILE A 204 4.72 14.63 -3.11
CA ILE A 204 3.33 14.74 -3.58
C ILE A 204 2.95 13.52 -4.43
N SER A 205 3.81 13.11 -5.37
CA SER A 205 3.58 11.94 -6.21
C SER A 205 3.29 10.69 -5.37
N VAL A 206 4.13 10.45 -4.36
CA VAL A 206 3.96 9.28 -3.50
C VAL A 206 2.80 9.47 -2.51
N GLY A 207 2.58 10.69 -2.02
CA GLY A 207 1.42 11.05 -1.19
C GLY A 207 0.08 10.77 -1.88
N LEU A 208 -0.02 11.01 -3.20
CA LEU A 208 -1.20 10.68 -4.01
C LEU A 208 -1.42 9.17 -4.11
N ARG A 209 -0.35 8.38 -4.28
CA ARG A 209 -0.45 6.90 -4.36
C ARG A 209 -0.80 6.27 -3.01
N LEU A 210 -0.26 6.81 -1.91
CA LEU A 210 -0.55 6.33 -0.55
C LEU A 210 -1.90 6.83 -0.02
N GLY A 211 -2.54 7.79 -0.69
CA GLY A 211 -3.81 8.39 -0.27
C GLY A 211 -3.66 9.37 0.91
N VAL A 212 -2.44 9.86 1.15
CA VAL A 212 -2.12 10.87 2.18
C VAL A 212 -2.50 12.26 1.68
N LEU A 213 -2.28 12.56 0.39
CA LEU A 213 -2.51 13.86 -0.24
C LEU A 213 -3.22 13.63 -1.59
N PRO A 214 -4.50 14.01 -1.82
CA PRO A 214 -5.48 14.56 -0.91
C PRO A 214 -6.02 13.51 0.07
N PHE A 215 -6.49 13.97 1.22
CA PHE A 215 -7.03 13.09 2.24
C PHE A 215 -8.28 12.39 1.69
N ASN A 216 -8.14 11.09 1.46
CA ASN A 216 -9.13 10.14 0.97
C ASN A 216 -9.32 10.14 -0.56
N LEU A 217 -9.31 8.94 -1.14
CA LEU A 217 -9.90 8.49 -2.42
C LEU A 217 -10.47 7.10 -2.16
N PRO A 218 -11.58 6.72 -2.83
CA PRO A 218 -12.73 5.92 -2.37
C PRO A 218 -12.50 4.46 -1.91
N TYR A 219 -11.46 4.23 -1.12
CA TYR A 219 -11.25 3.04 -0.30
C TYR A 219 -12.12 3.03 0.96
N MET A 220 -12.99 4.03 1.14
CA MET A 220 -13.91 4.20 2.29
C MET A 220 -14.91 3.06 2.50
N LYS A 221 -15.07 2.19 1.50
CA LYS A 221 -15.77 0.92 1.65
C LYS A 221 -14.87 -0.17 1.12
N GLU A 222 -14.66 -1.20 1.92
CA GLU A 222 -14.07 -2.41 1.39
C GLU A 222 -14.90 -2.89 0.19
N ILE A 223 -14.24 -2.96 -0.95
CA ILE A 223 -14.71 -3.73 -2.10
C ILE A 223 -14.88 -5.17 -1.60
N PRO A 224 -15.87 -5.93 -2.10
CA PRO A 224 -16.07 -7.34 -1.75
C PRO A 224 -14.95 -8.25 -2.29
N LEU A 225 -13.69 -7.86 -2.14
CA LEU A 225 -12.52 -8.69 -2.34
C LEU A 225 -12.38 -9.61 -1.12
N ARG A 226 -11.99 -10.86 -1.35
CA ARG A 226 -11.67 -11.76 -0.25
C ARG A 226 -10.51 -11.18 0.55
N ARG A 227 -10.63 -11.27 1.88
CA ARG A 227 -9.72 -10.68 2.87
C ARG A 227 -8.23 -10.86 2.52
N GLY A 228 -7.83 -12.06 2.07
CA GLY A 228 -6.46 -12.39 1.68
C GLY A 228 -5.96 -11.60 0.47
N LEU A 229 -6.54 -11.84 -0.71
CA LEU A 229 -6.18 -11.13 -1.95
C LEU A 229 -6.24 -9.60 -1.79
N GLY A 230 -7.24 -9.08 -1.08
CA GLY A 230 -7.35 -7.65 -0.80
C GLY A 230 -6.22 -7.09 0.07
N ILE A 231 -5.57 -7.90 0.91
CA ILE A 231 -4.37 -7.49 1.68
C ILE A 231 -3.16 -7.43 0.76
N ILE A 232 -2.93 -8.46 -0.07
CA ILE A 232 -1.76 -8.53 -0.95
C ILE A 232 -1.75 -7.35 -1.93
N ILE A 233 -2.89 -7.04 -2.58
CA ILE A 233 -3.00 -5.90 -3.50
C ILE A 233 -2.61 -4.60 -2.79
N ARG A 234 -3.22 -4.34 -1.63
CA ARG A 234 -2.98 -3.09 -0.89
C ARG A 234 -1.56 -3.00 -0.38
N MET A 235 -1.00 -4.07 0.20
CA MET A 235 0.37 -4.06 0.72
C MET A 235 1.39 -3.94 -0.41
N THR A 236 1.14 -4.56 -1.57
CA THR A 236 1.97 -4.39 -2.78
C THR A 236 1.96 -2.94 -3.25
N SER A 237 0.78 -2.32 -3.32
CA SER A 237 0.64 -0.90 -3.65
C SER A 237 1.35 0.00 -2.64
N VAL A 238 1.28 -0.30 -1.34
CA VAL A 238 1.96 0.49 -0.32
C VAL A 238 3.48 0.33 -0.42
N VAL A 239 3.99 -0.90 -0.55
CA VAL A 239 5.42 -1.16 -0.78
C VAL A 239 5.91 -0.39 -2.01
N SER A 240 5.12 -0.35 -3.09
CA SER A 240 5.51 0.38 -4.31
C SER A 240 5.85 1.85 -4.08
N SER A 241 5.17 2.46 -3.12
CA SER A 241 5.31 3.87 -2.76
C SER A 241 6.43 4.08 -1.74
N ILE A 242 6.48 3.21 -0.72
CA ILE A 242 7.49 3.24 0.34
C ILE A 242 8.91 3.01 -0.21
N VAL A 243 9.06 2.14 -1.22
CA VAL A 243 10.35 1.89 -1.88
C VAL A 243 10.90 3.18 -2.50
N VAL A 244 10.07 3.99 -3.14
CA VAL A 244 10.50 5.29 -3.69
C VAL A 244 10.89 6.25 -2.58
N ILE A 245 10.03 6.38 -1.57
CA ILE A 245 10.23 7.32 -0.45
C ILE A 245 11.51 7.07 0.33
N ASN A 246 11.86 5.80 0.61
CA ASN A 246 13.04 5.47 1.41
C ASN A 246 14.34 5.39 0.59
N ARG A 247 14.27 5.55 -0.74
CA ARG A 247 15.46 5.55 -1.62
C ARG A 247 16.07 6.93 -1.82
N PHE A 248 15.29 8.01 -1.72
CA PHE A 248 15.86 9.35 -1.86
C PHE A 248 16.26 9.93 -0.51
N VAL A 249 17.48 10.48 -0.46
CA VAL A 249 17.95 11.28 0.67
C VAL A 249 17.69 12.74 0.34
N LEU A 250 16.90 13.41 1.16
CA LEU A 250 16.66 14.85 1.01
C LEU A 250 17.94 15.60 1.40
N ILE A 251 18.54 16.32 0.45
CA ILE A 251 19.62 17.26 0.76
C ILE A 251 19.00 18.43 1.54
N SER A 252 19.36 18.51 2.82
CA SER A 252 18.74 19.33 3.87
C SER A 252 19.05 20.83 3.76
N ASN A 253 18.81 21.46 2.62
CA ASN A 253 18.97 22.90 2.45
C ASN A 253 17.68 23.51 1.89
N ALA A 254 16.68 23.71 2.75
CA ALA A 254 15.70 24.81 2.71
C ALA A 254 14.54 24.52 3.67
N GLU A 255 14.54 25.16 4.84
CA GLU A 255 13.57 25.00 5.93
C GLU A 255 12.15 25.50 5.58
N SER A 256 11.96 26.33 4.54
CA SER A 256 10.72 27.08 4.37
C SER A 256 9.55 26.33 3.71
N ASN A 257 9.80 25.42 2.78
CA ASN A 257 8.75 24.83 1.94
C ASN A 257 8.25 23.45 2.42
N TYR A 258 8.98 22.75 3.30
CA TYR A 258 8.49 21.48 3.88
C TYR A 258 7.36 21.69 4.89
N HIS A 259 7.24 22.88 5.50
CA HIS A 259 6.16 23.18 6.43
C HIS A 259 4.78 22.98 5.80
N LEU A 260 4.60 23.28 4.51
CA LEU A 260 3.32 23.04 3.83
C LEU A 260 3.00 21.55 3.74
N ILE A 261 3.96 20.72 3.33
CA ILE A 261 3.78 19.26 3.30
C ILE A 261 3.51 18.75 4.71
N GLN A 262 4.28 19.21 5.70
CA GLN A 262 4.16 18.81 7.09
C GLN A 262 2.77 19.12 7.65
N ILE A 263 2.20 20.30 7.32
CA ILE A 263 0.82 20.65 7.68
C ILE A 263 -0.16 19.64 7.09
N PHE A 264 -0.07 19.34 5.80
CA PHE A 264 -1.00 18.39 5.18
C PHE A 264 -0.83 16.96 5.71
N VAL A 265 0.41 16.52 5.94
CA VAL A 265 0.73 15.19 6.48
C VAL A 265 0.25 15.08 7.93
N THR A 266 0.48 16.08 8.76
CA THR A 266 0.00 16.11 10.15
C THR A 266 -1.53 16.13 10.21
N LEU A 267 -2.19 16.92 9.35
CA LEU A 267 -3.65 16.88 9.21
C LEU A 267 -4.13 15.50 8.80
N ALA A 268 -3.42 14.83 7.89
CA ALA A 268 -3.74 13.48 7.48
C ALA A 268 -3.59 12.45 8.62
N ILE A 269 -2.52 12.56 9.40
CA ILE A 269 -2.26 11.72 10.58
C ILE A 269 -3.38 11.90 11.62
N ALA A 270 -3.73 13.15 11.94
CA ALA A 270 -4.77 13.47 12.90
C ALA A 270 -6.14 12.92 12.45
N ALA A 271 -6.53 13.24 11.22
CA ALA A 271 -7.78 12.79 10.62
C ALA A 271 -7.85 11.26 10.51
N GLY A 272 -6.78 10.63 10.06
CA GLY A 272 -6.69 9.19 9.83
C GLY A 272 -6.76 8.41 11.14
N SER A 273 -6.11 8.89 12.19
CA SER A 273 -6.13 8.22 13.50
C SER A 273 -7.54 8.22 14.11
N ILE A 274 -8.26 9.34 14.01
CA ILE A 274 -9.66 9.43 14.47
C ILE A 274 -10.55 8.48 13.67
N LEU A 275 -10.46 8.50 12.33
CA LEU A 275 -11.28 7.65 11.46
C LEU A 275 -10.96 6.16 11.62
N TRP A 276 -9.70 5.81 11.89
CA TRP A 276 -9.26 4.45 12.22
C TRP A 276 -10.03 3.92 13.43
N VAL A 277 -10.01 4.66 14.54
CA VAL A 277 -10.68 4.24 15.77
C VAL A 277 -12.19 4.15 15.60
N VAL A 278 -12.78 5.06 14.85
CA VAL A 278 -14.24 5.15 14.67
C VAL A 278 -14.79 4.04 13.78
N SER A 279 -13.98 3.50 12.86
CA SER A 279 -14.41 2.48 11.90
C SER A 279 -15.06 1.24 12.55
N LYS A 280 -15.98 0.59 11.82
CA LYS A 280 -16.79 -0.49 12.40
C LYS A 280 -15.99 -1.78 12.55
N ASN A 281 -15.15 -2.08 11.58
CA ASN A 281 -14.32 -3.29 11.48
C ASN A 281 -12.88 -2.93 11.12
N GLU A 282 -11.93 -3.81 11.48
CA GLU A 282 -10.50 -3.66 11.17
C GLU A 282 -10.22 -3.45 9.68
N LEU A 283 -11.08 -4.07 8.89
CA LEU A 283 -11.10 -4.12 7.46
C LEU A 283 -11.53 -2.78 6.82
N GLU A 284 -12.62 -2.18 7.31
CA GLU A 284 -13.03 -0.82 6.95
C GLU A 284 -12.03 0.23 7.43
N GLY A 285 -11.36 -0.02 8.56
CA GLY A 285 -10.34 0.87 9.11
C GLY A 285 -9.02 0.85 8.34
N ARG A 286 -8.71 -0.23 7.61
CA ARG A 286 -7.41 -0.45 6.95
C ARG A 286 -6.87 0.73 6.14
N PRO A 287 -7.66 1.46 5.33
CA PRO A 287 -7.14 2.62 4.60
C PRO A 287 -6.59 3.69 5.54
N PHE A 288 -7.25 3.94 6.68
CA PHE A 288 -6.81 4.93 7.65
C PHE A 288 -5.52 4.51 8.37
N TRP A 289 -5.38 3.21 8.68
CA TRP A 289 -4.12 2.66 9.18
C TRP A 289 -2.96 2.93 8.22
N ILE A 290 -3.19 2.67 6.92
CA ILE A 290 -2.19 2.93 5.87
C ILE A 290 -1.86 4.42 5.81
N ILE A 291 -2.86 5.30 5.82
CA ILE A 291 -2.65 6.76 5.73
C ILE A 291 -1.83 7.28 6.91
N VAL A 292 -2.19 6.92 8.15
CA VAL A 292 -1.49 7.43 9.35
C VAL A 292 -0.04 6.96 9.38
N LEU A 293 0.20 5.67 9.14
CA LEU A 293 1.56 5.13 9.16
C LEU A 293 2.38 5.61 7.96
N SER A 294 1.78 5.79 6.79
CA SER A 294 2.44 6.46 5.65
C SER A 294 2.81 7.91 5.99
N GLY A 295 1.95 8.61 6.73
CA GLY A 295 2.26 9.92 7.27
C GLY A 295 3.45 9.89 8.22
N PHE A 296 3.53 8.90 9.12
CA PHE A 296 4.69 8.71 10.01
C PHE A 296 5.99 8.44 9.25
N VAL A 297 5.94 7.70 8.14
CA VAL A 297 7.10 7.49 7.25
C VAL A 297 7.55 8.84 6.66
N ILE A 298 6.61 9.65 6.14
CA ILE A 298 6.93 10.97 5.56
C ILE A 298 7.45 11.95 6.61
N GLU A 299 6.82 12.03 7.79
CA GLU A 299 7.28 12.88 8.90
C GLU A 299 8.68 12.48 9.37
N SER A 300 8.96 11.18 9.47
CA SER A 300 10.29 10.70 9.86
C SER A 300 11.37 11.15 8.89
N LEU A 301 11.07 11.24 7.59
CA LEU A 301 11.99 11.73 6.58
C LEU A 301 12.14 13.25 6.60
N ILE A 302 11.05 13.99 6.80
CA ILE A 302 11.07 15.45 6.96
C ILE A 302 11.93 15.83 8.18
N ASN A 303 11.82 15.06 9.27
CA ASN A 303 12.61 15.26 10.49
C ASN A 303 14.06 14.73 10.38
N GLY A 304 14.48 14.18 9.23
CA GLY A 304 15.85 13.73 9.00
C GLY A 304 16.21 12.35 9.57
N TYR A 305 15.22 11.53 9.93
CA TYR A 305 15.41 10.16 10.47
C TYR A 305 14.95 9.08 9.46
N PRO A 306 15.74 8.77 8.41
CA PRO A 306 15.36 7.78 7.41
C PRO A 306 15.23 6.35 7.97
N THR A 307 16.00 6.01 9.00
CA THR A 307 15.90 4.72 9.70
C THR A 307 14.56 4.54 10.41
N ALA A 308 14.03 5.61 11.01
CA ALA A 308 12.71 5.63 11.63
C ALA A 308 11.59 5.43 10.59
N ALA A 309 11.76 5.99 9.39
CA ALA A 309 10.85 5.82 8.27
C ALA A 309 10.73 4.35 7.84
N ILE A 310 11.85 3.60 7.83
CA ILE A 310 11.83 2.16 7.53
C ILE A 310 11.15 1.37 8.66
N ALA A 311 11.40 1.72 9.93
CA ALA A 311 10.74 1.07 11.07
C ALA A 311 9.20 1.22 11.02
N TRP A 312 8.70 2.42 10.74
CA TRP A 312 7.25 2.65 10.55
C TRP A 312 6.69 1.93 9.33
N SER A 313 7.49 1.80 8.26
CA SER A 313 7.10 1.02 7.08
C SER A 313 6.92 -0.46 7.43
N LEU A 314 7.78 -1.03 8.27
CA LEU A 314 7.65 -2.41 8.74
C LEU A 314 6.42 -2.62 9.63
N VAL A 315 6.14 -1.68 10.54
CA VAL A 315 4.91 -1.68 11.34
C VAL A 315 3.68 -1.65 10.42
N LEU A 316 3.69 -0.82 9.38
CA LEU A 316 2.59 -0.74 8.42
C LEU A 316 2.33 -2.10 7.77
N LEU A 317 3.39 -2.74 7.26
CA LEU A 317 3.29 -3.96 6.47
C LEU A 317 3.03 -5.20 7.33
N LEU A 318 3.81 -5.41 8.39
CA LEU A 318 3.81 -6.64 9.18
C LEU A 318 2.77 -6.58 10.31
N THR A 319 2.89 -5.59 11.20
CA THR A 319 1.98 -5.45 12.35
C THR A 319 0.54 -5.17 11.89
N GLY A 320 0.36 -4.32 10.87
CA GLY A 320 -0.95 -4.12 10.26
C GLY A 320 -1.55 -5.42 9.71
N SER A 321 -0.75 -6.22 8.99
CA SER A 321 -1.22 -7.48 8.41
C SER A 321 -1.61 -8.53 9.45
N VAL A 322 -0.98 -8.54 10.64
CA VAL A 322 -1.42 -9.41 11.74
C VAL A 322 -2.89 -9.13 12.07
N LEU A 323 -3.26 -7.86 12.31
CA LEU A 323 -4.64 -7.48 12.59
C LEU A 323 -5.57 -7.73 11.41
N PHE A 324 -5.14 -7.37 10.20
CA PHE A 324 -5.97 -7.54 9.01
C PHE A 324 -6.17 -8.99 8.61
N LEU A 325 -5.36 -9.94 9.07
CA LEU A 325 -5.58 -11.38 8.89
C LEU A 325 -6.27 -12.05 10.10
N PHE A 326 -6.35 -11.36 11.23
CA PHE A 326 -6.96 -11.84 12.48
C PHE A 326 -8.50 -11.94 12.44
N SER A 327 -9.02 -12.91 11.66
CA SER A 327 -10.44 -13.20 11.49
C SER A 327 -11.02 -14.20 12.47
N ASP A 328 -10.34 -15.33 12.68
CA ASP A 328 -10.82 -16.43 13.50
C ASP A 328 -10.12 -16.35 14.86
N ARG A 329 -10.90 -16.32 15.94
CA ARG A 329 -10.39 -15.93 17.27
C ARG A 329 -10.55 -17.06 18.28
N SER A 330 -9.60 -17.11 19.20
CA SER A 330 -9.65 -17.91 20.43
C SER A 330 -8.97 -17.11 21.55
N LYS A 331 -9.20 -17.48 22.82
CA LYS A 331 -8.63 -16.74 23.95
C LYS A 331 -7.10 -16.69 23.91
N TRP A 332 -6.47 -17.80 23.54
CA TRP A 332 -5.01 -17.92 23.42
C TRP A 332 -4.43 -17.14 22.24
N LEU A 333 -5.19 -17.06 21.13
CA LEU A 333 -4.76 -16.37 19.92
C LEU A 333 -4.56 -14.85 20.10
N PHE A 334 -5.16 -14.25 21.14
CA PHE A 334 -4.97 -12.83 21.46
C PHE A 334 -3.52 -12.46 21.77
N ILE A 335 -2.69 -13.44 22.18
CA ILE A 335 -1.25 -13.23 22.40
C ILE A 335 -0.55 -12.74 21.12
N LEU A 336 -1.00 -13.16 19.93
CA LEU A 336 -0.36 -12.75 18.66
C LEU A 336 -0.55 -11.25 18.37
N PRO A 337 -1.79 -10.70 18.36
CA PRO A 337 -1.99 -9.25 18.34
C PRO A 337 -1.24 -8.52 19.46
N ALA A 338 -1.18 -9.06 20.68
CA ALA A 338 -0.47 -8.41 21.79
C ALA A 338 1.04 -8.29 21.53
N ILE A 339 1.70 -9.35 21.07
CA ILE A 339 3.13 -9.31 20.72
C ILE A 339 3.37 -8.35 19.54
N SER A 340 2.46 -8.32 18.56
CA SER A 340 2.58 -7.39 17.43
C SER A 340 2.49 -5.92 17.88
N ILE A 341 1.70 -5.61 18.91
CA ILE A 341 1.64 -4.28 19.52
C ILE A 341 2.94 -3.94 20.24
N LEU A 342 3.54 -4.89 20.96
CA LEU A 342 4.85 -4.70 21.58
C LEU A 342 5.92 -4.34 20.54
N SER A 343 5.86 -4.94 19.34
CA SER A 343 6.78 -4.58 18.26
C SER A 343 6.57 -3.18 17.69
N MET A 344 5.36 -2.62 17.80
CA MET A 344 4.98 -1.30 17.28
C MET A 344 5.23 -0.15 18.27
N ILE A 345 5.13 -0.40 19.57
CA ILE A 345 5.15 0.67 20.59
C ILE A 345 6.50 1.37 20.72
N GLY A 346 7.59 0.71 20.31
CA GLY A 346 8.93 1.30 20.38
C GLY A 346 9.56 1.22 21.77
N LEU A 347 9.23 0.17 22.55
CA LEU A 347 9.95 -0.16 23.78
C LEU A 347 11.43 -0.46 23.48
N PRO A 348 12.33 -0.37 24.48
CA PRO A 348 13.74 -0.69 24.29
C PRO A 348 13.92 -2.07 23.69
N PHE A 349 14.85 -2.18 22.73
CA PHE A 349 15.16 -3.45 22.07
C PHE A 349 13.98 -4.06 21.29
N THR A 350 12.98 -3.26 20.91
CA THR A 350 11.92 -3.67 19.98
C THR A 350 12.15 -3.13 18.58
N PRO A 351 11.59 -3.77 17.53
CA PRO A 351 11.80 -3.36 16.14
C PRO A 351 11.49 -1.89 15.85
N ASN A 352 10.48 -1.31 16.50
CA ASN A 352 10.07 0.08 16.26
C ASN A 352 10.65 1.09 17.27
N ALA A 353 11.67 0.73 18.07
CA ALA A 353 12.26 1.64 19.07
C ALA A 353 12.76 2.96 18.46
N ILE A 354 13.35 2.88 17.27
CA ILE A 354 13.81 4.04 16.49
C ILE A 354 12.69 4.77 15.74
N GLY A 355 11.53 4.13 15.55
CA GLY A 355 10.39 4.75 14.89
C GLY A 355 9.90 5.99 15.64
N LEU A 356 9.79 5.89 16.97
CA LEU A 356 9.30 7.02 17.77
C LEU A 356 10.21 8.25 17.73
N SER A 357 11.54 8.10 17.61
CA SER A 357 12.42 9.26 17.48
C SER A 357 12.19 10.03 16.18
N GLY A 358 11.77 9.36 15.10
CA GLY A 358 11.42 10.02 13.85
C GLY A 358 10.17 10.89 13.92
N LEU A 359 9.31 10.69 14.93
CA LEU A 359 8.10 11.51 15.12
C LEU A 359 8.35 12.78 15.94
N ILE A 360 9.52 12.91 16.55
CA ILE A 360 9.91 14.07 17.35
C ILE A 360 10.64 15.04 16.41
N GLY A 361 9.94 16.10 16.01
CA GLY A 361 10.52 17.21 15.26
C GLY A 361 10.64 18.48 16.10
N ASP A 362 11.20 19.53 15.50
CA ASP A 362 11.44 20.82 16.17
C ASP A 362 10.13 21.53 16.56
N ASN A 363 9.05 21.31 15.81
CA ASN A 363 7.76 21.92 16.08
C ASN A 363 6.92 21.07 17.04
N LEU A 364 6.66 21.62 18.23
CA LEU A 364 5.91 20.97 19.30
C LEU A 364 4.47 20.59 18.90
N ILE A 365 3.80 21.36 18.03
CA ILE A 365 2.42 21.08 17.62
C ILE A 365 2.35 19.79 16.78
N PHE A 366 3.27 19.65 15.82
CA PHE A 366 3.35 18.47 14.96
C PHE A 366 3.74 17.24 15.78
N THR A 367 4.74 17.37 16.65
CA THR A 367 5.17 16.30 17.56
C THR A 367 4.02 15.82 18.46
N LEU A 368 3.29 16.73 19.12
CA LEU A 368 2.16 16.34 19.98
C LEU A 368 1.05 15.64 19.19
N THR A 369 0.78 16.10 17.98
CA THR A 369 -0.24 15.50 17.12
C THR A 369 0.17 14.09 16.69
N ASN A 370 1.42 13.89 16.28
CA ASN A 370 1.97 12.59 15.91
C ASN A 370 1.96 11.60 17.09
N LEU A 371 2.34 12.04 18.28
CA LEU A 371 2.29 11.20 19.49
C LEU A 371 0.86 10.84 19.89
N SER A 372 -0.06 11.79 19.81
CA SER A 372 -1.49 11.53 20.07
C SER A 372 -2.05 10.52 19.06
N ALA A 373 -1.69 10.63 17.79
CA ALA A 373 -2.10 9.71 16.75
C ALA A 373 -1.54 8.30 16.97
N CYS A 374 -0.30 8.17 17.47
CA CYS A 374 0.28 6.88 17.83
C CYS A 374 -0.51 6.20 18.95
N PHE A 375 -0.88 6.95 20.00
CA PHE A 375 -1.77 6.47 21.05
C PHE A 375 -3.14 6.02 20.51
N VAL A 376 -3.74 6.81 19.63
CA VAL A 376 -5.04 6.52 18.99
C VAL A 376 -4.96 5.27 18.10
N LEU A 377 -3.84 5.07 17.38
CA LEU A 377 -3.61 3.87 16.56
C LEU A 377 -3.58 2.59 17.42
N ILE A 378 -2.81 2.60 18.50
CA ILE A 378 -2.67 1.45 19.41
C ILE A 378 -4.01 1.15 20.10
N PHE A 379 -4.71 2.20 20.54
CA PHE A 379 -6.07 2.07 21.08
C PHE A 379 -7.02 1.40 20.08
N GLY A 380 -7.04 1.87 18.82
CA GLY A 380 -7.85 1.29 17.75
C GLY A 380 -7.46 -0.16 17.44
N TYR A 381 -6.16 -0.46 17.43
CA TYR A 381 -5.65 -1.81 17.23
C TYR A 381 -6.16 -2.78 18.29
N LEU A 382 -6.01 -2.42 19.58
CA LEU A 382 -6.52 -3.22 20.70
C LEU A 382 -8.04 -3.39 20.64
N ARG A 383 -8.78 -2.31 20.35
CA ARG A 383 -10.23 -2.36 20.16
C ARG A 383 -10.62 -3.38 19.10
N PHE A 384 -9.94 -3.38 17.95
CA PHE A 384 -10.24 -4.32 16.87
C PHE A 384 -9.80 -5.74 17.18
N ALA A 385 -8.67 -5.95 17.85
CA ALA A 385 -8.18 -7.26 18.26
C ALA A 385 -9.10 -7.93 19.30
N LEU A 386 -9.74 -7.16 20.17
CA LEU A 386 -10.62 -7.65 21.24
C LEU A 386 -12.09 -7.83 20.82
N LYS A 387 -12.45 -7.39 19.60
CA LYS A 387 -13.81 -7.58 19.07
C LYS A 387 -14.18 -9.08 19.01
N PRO A 388 -15.42 -9.50 19.32
CA PRO A 388 -15.82 -10.89 19.11
C PRO A 388 -15.84 -11.23 17.62
N ALA A 389 -15.38 -12.43 17.26
CA ALA A 389 -15.39 -12.95 15.89
C ALA A 389 -15.65 -14.48 15.89
N LYS A 390 -15.62 -15.12 14.72
CA LYS A 390 -15.83 -16.56 14.58
C LYS A 390 -14.79 -17.34 15.42
N ASN A 391 -15.25 -18.32 16.18
CA ASN A 391 -14.36 -19.14 17.01
C ASN A 391 -13.52 -20.07 16.13
N LEU A 392 -12.19 -20.06 16.33
CA LEU A 392 -11.27 -20.94 15.60
C LEU A 392 -11.61 -22.44 15.81
N GLU A 393 -12.08 -22.79 17.00
CA GLU A 393 -12.43 -24.16 17.40
C GLU A 393 -13.58 -24.76 16.56
N SER A 394 -14.30 -23.94 15.79
CA SER A 394 -15.31 -24.41 14.83
C SER A 394 -14.72 -25.01 13.54
N ASN A 395 -13.43 -24.77 13.27
CA ASN A 395 -12.74 -25.31 12.09
C ASN A 395 -12.02 -26.63 12.44
N GLU A 396 -11.55 -27.35 11.42
CA GLU A 396 -10.81 -28.60 11.59
C GLU A 396 -9.47 -28.43 12.35
N ARG A 397 -9.00 -29.49 13.02
CA ARG A 397 -7.84 -29.42 13.92
C ARG A 397 -6.53 -28.99 13.24
N TRP A 398 -6.32 -29.33 11.98
CA TRP A 398 -5.10 -28.93 11.26
C TRP A 398 -5.07 -27.41 10.99
N VAL A 399 -6.25 -26.78 10.84
CA VAL A 399 -6.39 -25.32 10.69
C VAL A 399 -5.94 -24.60 11.97
N TRP A 400 -6.11 -25.24 13.14
CA TRP A 400 -5.68 -24.67 14.42
C TRP A 400 -4.18 -24.47 14.52
N LEU A 401 -3.40 -25.18 13.71
CA LEU A 401 -1.96 -25.03 13.63
C LEU A 401 -1.56 -24.08 12.50
N VAL A 402 -2.12 -24.27 11.31
CA VAL A 402 -1.73 -23.50 10.11
C VAL A 402 -2.09 -22.02 10.24
N TYR A 403 -3.31 -21.71 10.68
CA TYR A 403 -3.79 -20.33 10.74
C TYR A 403 -2.96 -19.45 11.70
N PRO A 404 -2.73 -19.85 12.97
CA PRO A 404 -1.87 -19.08 13.87
C PRO A 404 -0.42 -18.98 13.39
N LEU A 405 0.13 -20.03 12.77
CA LEU A 405 1.49 -20.00 12.24
C LEU A 405 1.68 -18.91 11.18
N GLY A 406 0.68 -18.69 10.32
CA GLY A 406 0.71 -17.58 9.36
C GLY A 406 0.87 -16.21 10.04
N LEU A 407 0.18 -15.99 11.15
CA LEU A 407 0.28 -14.75 11.94
C LEU A 407 1.61 -14.65 12.71
N VAL A 408 2.08 -15.77 13.27
CA VAL A 408 3.39 -15.85 13.94
C VAL A 408 4.51 -15.48 12.97
N LEU A 409 4.45 -15.95 11.73
CA LEU A 409 5.47 -15.67 10.72
C LEU A 409 5.61 -14.17 10.41
N LEU A 410 4.53 -13.38 10.47
CA LEU A 410 4.62 -11.92 10.33
C LEU A 410 5.43 -11.28 11.46
N ILE A 411 5.17 -11.71 12.70
CA ILE A 411 5.86 -11.23 13.89
C ILE A 411 7.33 -11.66 13.83
N VAL A 412 7.58 -12.94 13.55
CA VAL A 412 8.93 -13.50 13.42
C VAL A 412 9.71 -12.79 12.33
N THR A 413 9.12 -12.52 11.16
CA THR A 413 9.75 -11.76 10.08
C THR A 413 10.15 -10.35 10.57
N HIS A 414 9.29 -9.67 11.33
CA HIS A 414 9.59 -8.35 11.87
C HIS A 414 10.83 -8.37 12.78
N PHE A 415 10.93 -9.37 13.65
CA PHE A 415 12.09 -9.56 14.53
C PHE A 415 13.34 -10.05 13.78
N ILE A 416 13.20 -10.91 12.78
CA ILE A 416 14.31 -11.35 11.93
C ILE A 416 14.95 -10.15 11.25
N VAL A 417 14.14 -9.27 10.65
CA VAL A 417 14.64 -8.03 10.04
C VAL A 417 15.37 -7.18 11.09
N PHE A 418 14.80 -7.02 12.27
CA PHE A 418 15.41 -6.25 13.35
C PHE A 418 16.78 -6.79 13.82
N PHE A 419 16.95 -8.11 13.91
CA PHE A 419 18.20 -8.71 14.40
C PHE A 419 19.26 -8.90 13.31
N ILE A 420 18.86 -9.21 12.09
CA ILE A 420 19.80 -9.53 11.00
C ILE A 420 20.35 -8.26 10.36
N THR A 421 19.57 -7.18 10.33
CA THR A 421 19.91 -6.01 9.53
C THR A 421 20.86 -5.06 10.29
N ASP A 422 21.99 -4.69 9.67
CA ASP A 422 23.01 -3.78 10.24
C ASP A 422 22.61 -2.29 10.36
N LEU A 423 21.32 -1.96 10.43
CA LEU A 423 20.89 -0.55 10.41
C LEU A 423 21.02 0.17 11.77
N ASN A 424 21.73 -0.43 12.75
CA ASN A 424 21.94 0.11 14.10
C ASN A 424 20.63 0.46 14.85
N TRP A 425 19.57 -0.34 14.68
CA TRP A 425 18.25 -0.07 15.29
C TRP A 425 18.09 -0.58 16.71
N ILE A 426 19.10 -1.29 17.24
CA ILE A 426 19.12 -1.77 18.62
C ILE A 426 19.45 -0.59 19.53
N ILE A 427 18.43 0.19 19.85
CA ILE A 427 18.52 1.35 20.72
C ILE A 427 17.53 1.23 21.87
N LEU A 428 17.76 2.01 22.93
CA LEU A 428 16.86 2.13 24.07
C LEU A 428 15.53 2.82 23.68
N GLY A 429 15.55 3.70 22.68
CA GLY A 429 14.37 4.48 22.26
C GLY A 429 13.88 5.48 23.32
N PRO A 430 12.91 6.34 22.99
CA PRO A 430 12.32 7.29 23.94
C PRO A 430 11.36 6.57 24.91
N LEU A 431 11.92 6.02 25.99
CA LEU A 431 11.17 5.32 27.04
C LEU A 431 10.05 6.17 27.66
N TRP A 432 10.33 7.45 27.86
CA TRP A 432 9.41 8.43 28.43
C TRP A 432 8.18 8.70 27.54
N ILE A 433 8.21 8.30 26.27
CA ILE A 433 7.07 8.36 25.34
C ILE A 433 6.38 7.00 25.26
N SER A 434 7.16 5.94 25.09
CA SER A 434 6.67 4.59 24.79
C SER A 434 5.80 4.02 25.90
N ILE A 435 6.23 4.16 27.15
CA ILE A 435 5.52 3.62 28.31
C ILE A 435 4.18 4.35 28.52
N PRO A 436 4.13 5.70 28.59
CA PRO A 436 2.85 6.40 28.74
C PRO A 436 1.86 6.08 27.62
N ILE A 437 2.30 6.01 26.36
CA ILE A 437 1.42 5.68 25.24
C ILE A 437 0.80 4.29 25.44
N LEU A 438 1.60 3.26 25.77
CA LEU A 438 1.11 1.91 26.03
C LEU A 438 0.11 1.86 27.18
N VAL A 439 0.48 2.47 28.32
CA VAL A 439 -0.34 2.44 29.54
C VAL A 439 -1.66 3.16 29.29
N LEU A 440 -1.62 4.36 28.69
CA LEU A 440 -2.83 5.10 28.34
C LEU A 440 -3.72 4.27 27.41
N SER A 441 -3.17 3.63 26.36
CA SER A 441 -3.97 2.84 25.42
C SER A 441 -4.67 1.68 26.11
N ILE A 442 -3.97 0.95 26.99
CA ILE A 442 -4.54 -0.18 27.75
C ILE A 442 -5.63 0.32 28.71
N VAL A 443 -5.37 1.40 29.45
CA VAL A 443 -6.32 1.99 30.41
C VAL A 443 -7.62 2.39 29.70
N VAL A 444 -7.53 3.08 28.55
CA VAL A 444 -8.71 3.52 27.81
C VAL A 444 -9.48 2.32 27.22
N VAL A 445 -8.81 1.28 26.75
CA VAL A 445 -9.48 0.04 26.31
C VAL A 445 -10.22 -0.62 27.45
N PHE A 446 -9.59 -0.73 28.63
CA PHE A 446 -10.18 -1.33 29.81
C PHE A 446 -11.45 -0.59 30.26
N PHE A 447 -11.39 0.74 30.34
CA PHE A 447 -12.56 1.57 30.63
C PHE A 447 -13.66 1.42 29.57
N ASN A 448 -13.30 1.43 28.28
CA ASN A 448 -14.25 1.25 27.19
C ASN A 448 -14.96 -0.12 27.23
N GLN A 449 -14.27 -1.18 27.64
CA GLN A 449 -14.88 -2.50 27.80
C GLN A 449 -15.82 -2.56 29.02
N ARG A 450 -15.44 -1.98 30.16
CA ARG A 450 -16.31 -1.92 31.34
C ARG A 450 -17.60 -1.15 31.07
N VAL A 451 -17.50 0.03 30.45
CA VAL A 451 -18.65 0.88 30.10
C VAL A 451 -19.59 0.22 29.08
N LYS A 452 -19.09 -0.70 28.24
CA LYS A 452 -19.96 -1.49 27.33
C LYS A 452 -20.70 -2.63 28.03
N THR A 453 -20.17 -3.11 29.15
CA THR A 453 -20.70 -4.25 29.90
C THR A 453 -21.76 -3.77 30.91
N GLU A 454 -21.63 -2.55 31.41
CA GLU A 454 -22.63 -1.88 32.28
C GLU A 454 -23.57 -0.99 31.44
N ASN A 455 -24.86 -1.28 31.50
CA ASN A 455 -25.89 -0.78 30.57
C ASN A 455 -26.29 0.71 30.78
N GLN A 456 -26.98 1.27 29.77
CA GLN A 456 -27.69 2.57 29.69
C GLN A 456 -26.92 3.88 29.47
N TYR A 457 -25.74 4.13 30.05
CA TYR A 457 -24.97 5.38 29.75
C TYR A 457 -24.27 5.35 28.38
N SER A 458 -24.25 4.19 27.71
CA SER A 458 -23.63 3.96 26.41
C SER A 458 -24.41 4.53 25.23
N ALA A 459 -25.68 4.89 25.38
CA ALA A 459 -26.49 5.42 24.28
C ALA A 459 -26.02 6.83 23.86
N TRP A 460 -25.77 7.74 24.80
CA TRP A 460 -25.27 9.08 24.50
C TRP A 460 -23.83 9.06 23.97
N ALA A 461 -22.94 8.27 24.58
CA ALA A 461 -21.57 8.12 24.10
C ALA A 461 -21.51 7.48 22.70
N ARG A 462 -22.39 6.51 22.42
CA ARG A 462 -22.54 5.91 21.10
C ARG A 462 -23.09 6.91 20.09
N VAL A 463 -24.15 7.65 20.41
CA VAL A 463 -24.71 8.71 19.55
C VAL A 463 -23.71 9.83 19.33
N PHE A 464 -22.95 10.23 20.34
CA PHE A 464 -21.88 11.22 20.21
C PHE A 464 -20.77 10.69 19.31
N SER A 465 -20.33 9.43 19.47
CA SER A 465 -19.34 8.82 18.58
C SER A 465 -19.85 8.66 17.14
N GLU A 466 -21.13 8.36 16.94
CA GLU A 466 -21.77 8.23 15.62
C GLU A 466 -21.96 9.59 14.95
N ARG A 467 -22.34 10.63 15.71
CA ARG A 467 -22.45 12.02 15.21
C ARG A 467 -21.09 12.63 14.91
N LEU A 468 -20.11 12.43 15.80
CA LEU A 468 -18.74 12.91 15.61
C LEU A 468 -18.11 12.17 14.42
N SER A 469 -18.33 10.85 14.29
CA SER A 469 -18.01 10.09 13.08
C SER A 469 -18.64 10.70 11.82
N ALA A 470 -19.93 11.01 11.84
CA ALA A 470 -20.63 11.54 10.68
C ALA A 470 -20.12 12.93 10.30
N SER A 471 -19.94 13.84 11.27
CA SER A 471 -19.46 15.20 11.04
C SER A 471 -17.99 15.23 10.61
N VAL A 472 -17.11 14.48 11.30
CA VAL A 472 -15.68 14.39 10.98
C VAL A 472 -15.48 13.72 9.63
N SER A 473 -16.21 12.63 9.33
CA SER A 473 -16.12 12.00 8.03
C SER A 473 -16.65 12.89 6.90
N THR A 474 -17.69 13.70 7.11
CA THR A 474 -18.20 14.61 6.08
C THR A 474 -17.23 15.77 5.80
N PHE A 475 -16.64 16.36 6.85
CA PHE A 475 -15.71 17.48 6.72
C PHE A 475 -14.35 17.06 6.14
N LEU A 476 -13.80 15.93 6.61
CA LEU A 476 -12.49 15.43 6.18
C LEU A 476 -12.53 14.56 4.92
N ARG A 477 -13.71 14.28 4.34
CA ARG A 477 -13.81 13.56 3.07
C ARG A 477 -13.35 14.38 1.87
N PHE A 478 -13.15 15.70 2.02
CA PHE A 478 -12.82 16.60 0.91
C PHE A 478 -13.75 16.42 -0.31
N ASP A 479 -15.04 16.07 -0.11
CA ASP A 479 -16.02 15.82 -1.19
C ASP A 479 -16.08 16.97 -2.23
N TRP A 480 -15.68 18.18 -1.84
CA TRP A 480 -15.57 19.35 -2.73
C TRP A 480 -14.45 19.21 -3.80
N LEU A 481 -13.29 18.64 -3.45
CA LEU A 481 -12.19 18.39 -4.40
C LEU A 481 -12.63 17.38 -5.46
N TYR A 482 -13.44 16.40 -5.07
CA TYR A 482 -14.03 15.44 -5.99
C TYR A 482 -15.05 16.07 -6.92
N LYS A 483 -15.88 17.00 -6.42
CA LYS A 483 -16.78 17.75 -7.30
C LYS A 483 -16.01 18.52 -8.36
N ILE A 484 -14.82 19.03 -8.03
CA ILE A 484 -13.93 19.69 -8.99
C ILE A 484 -13.36 18.68 -10.00
N LEU A 485 -12.75 17.59 -9.55
CA LEU A 485 -12.23 16.54 -10.44
C LEU A 485 -13.32 15.93 -11.33
N TRP A 486 -14.53 15.78 -10.79
CA TRP A 486 -15.71 15.33 -11.51
C TRP A 486 -16.16 16.34 -12.55
N GLY A 487 -16.15 17.63 -12.22
CA GLY A 487 -16.40 18.70 -13.17
C GLY A 487 -15.41 18.65 -14.34
N ILE A 488 -14.13 18.39 -14.07
CA ILE A 488 -13.10 18.20 -15.10
C ILE A 488 -13.39 16.95 -15.94
N PHE A 489 -13.72 15.82 -15.32
CA PHE A 489 -14.04 14.59 -16.05
C PHE A 489 -15.27 14.76 -16.96
N GLN A 490 -16.35 15.36 -16.45
CA GLN A 490 -17.55 15.66 -17.22
C GLN A 490 -17.25 16.64 -18.36
N PHE A 491 -16.36 17.61 -18.13
CA PHE A 491 -15.89 18.52 -19.17
C PHE A 491 -15.16 17.77 -20.28
N PHE A 492 -14.22 16.88 -19.95
CA PHE A 492 -13.55 16.03 -20.94
C PHE A 492 -14.51 15.07 -21.65
N GLN A 493 -15.46 14.48 -20.93
CA GLN A 493 -16.47 13.60 -21.52
C GLN A 493 -17.37 14.38 -22.48
N SER A 494 -17.72 15.62 -22.15
CA SER A 494 -18.45 16.51 -23.04
C SER A 494 -17.63 16.83 -24.30
N ILE A 495 -16.34 17.15 -24.16
CA ILE A 495 -15.44 17.37 -25.32
C ILE A 495 -15.36 16.11 -26.19
N LEU A 496 -15.14 14.94 -25.61
CA LEU A 496 -15.03 13.69 -26.35
C LEU A 496 -16.35 13.33 -27.04
N ASN A 497 -17.49 13.49 -26.37
CA ASN A 497 -18.79 13.24 -26.97
C ASN A 497 -19.10 14.26 -28.09
N ASN A 498 -18.66 15.50 -27.96
CA ASN A 498 -18.79 16.52 -29.01
C ASN A 498 -17.86 16.20 -30.19
N LEU A 499 -16.62 15.79 -29.94
CA LEU A 499 -15.68 15.35 -30.99
C LEU A 499 -16.18 14.09 -31.69
N SER A 500 -16.67 13.10 -30.95
CA SER A 500 -17.33 11.90 -31.51
C SER A 500 -18.58 12.29 -32.29
N GLY A 501 -19.38 13.22 -31.79
CA GLY A 501 -20.55 13.75 -32.51
C GLY A 501 -20.19 14.49 -33.80
N ILE A 502 -19.02 15.14 -33.87
CA ILE A 502 -18.50 15.78 -35.08
C ILE A 502 -17.95 14.73 -36.06
N LEU A 503 -17.23 13.73 -35.55
CA LEU A 503 -16.58 12.66 -36.33
C LEU A 503 -17.55 11.56 -36.81
N GLU A 504 -18.59 11.25 -36.05
CA GLU A 504 -19.61 10.25 -36.35
C GLU A 504 -20.92 10.88 -36.85
N GLY A 505 -21.12 12.19 -36.67
CA GLY A 505 -22.28 12.92 -37.15
C GLY A 505 -22.17 13.37 -38.60
N HIS A 506 -23.03 14.33 -38.99
CA HIS A 506 -23.14 14.85 -40.37
C HIS A 506 -21.81 15.45 -40.89
N GLY A 507 -20.92 15.93 -40.01
CA GLY A 507 -19.58 16.41 -40.36
C GLY A 507 -18.61 15.29 -40.74
N GLY A 508 -18.70 14.13 -40.09
CA GLY A 508 -17.91 12.93 -40.42
C GLY A 508 -18.20 12.41 -41.82
N ILE A 509 -19.47 12.44 -42.22
CA ILE A 509 -19.90 12.06 -43.58
C ILE A 509 -19.29 13.01 -44.62
N ILE A 510 -19.21 14.31 -44.33
CA ILE A 510 -18.56 15.30 -45.21
C ILE A 510 -17.05 15.04 -45.30
N TRP A 511 -16.38 14.75 -44.18
CA TRP A 511 -14.94 14.44 -44.18
C TRP A 511 -14.62 13.13 -44.89
N VAL A 512 -15.45 12.09 -44.74
CA VAL A 512 -15.33 10.84 -45.50
C VAL A 512 -15.54 11.11 -47.00
N LEU A 513 -16.53 11.91 -47.38
CA LEU A 513 -16.74 12.32 -48.77
C LEU A 513 -15.57 13.14 -49.33
N VAL A 514 -14.98 14.04 -48.54
CA VAL A 514 -13.78 14.81 -48.93
C VAL A 514 -12.59 13.88 -49.11
N LEU A 515 -12.38 12.92 -48.21
CA LEU A 515 -11.28 11.97 -48.28
C LEU A 515 -11.46 10.99 -49.46
N VAL A 516 -12.70 10.57 -49.73
CA VAL A 516 -13.07 9.79 -50.92
C VAL A 516 -12.87 10.62 -52.20
N ALA A 517 -13.26 11.90 -52.24
CA ALA A 517 -13.02 12.78 -53.38
C ALA A 517 -11.52 13.04 -53.60
N LEU A 518 -10.74 13.16 -52.53
CA LEU A 518 -9.29 13.26 -52.56
C LEU A 518 -8.65 11.97 -53.08
N LEU A 519 -9.14 10.82 -52.64
CA LEU A 519 -8.71 9.51 -53.14
C LEU A 519 -9.05 9.34 -54.62
N ILE A 520 -10.26 9.72 -55.05
CA ILE A 520 -10.68 9.67 -56.45
C ILE A 520 -9.81 10.60 -57.30
N THR A 521 -9.48 11.79 -56.82
CA THR A 521 -8.60 12.73 -57.55
C THR A 521 -7.14 12.30 -57.57
N LEU A 522 -6.65 11.60 -56.54
CA LEU A 522 -5.30 11.02 -56.51
C LEU A 522 -5.17 9.72 -57.33
N VAL A 523 -6.25 8.94 -57.43
CA VAL A 523 -6.26 7.65 -58.15
C VAL A 523 -6.72 7.81 -59.60
N SER A 524 -7.36 8.94 -59.96
CA SER A 524 -7.68 9.25 -61.36
C SER A 524 -6.39 9.50 -62.15
N PRO A 525 -6.02 8.62 -63.10
CA PRO A 525 -4.84 8.81 -63.91
C PRO A 525 -5.08 9.96 -64.89
N LYS A 526 -4.11 10.87 -64.99
CA LYS A 526 -4.12 11.96 -65.98
C LYS A 526 -4.56 11.47 -67.38
N GLY A 527 -5.56 12.14 -67.94
CA GLY A 527 -6.01 12.04 -69.34
C GLY A 527 -7.53 12.08 -69.38
N ILE A 528 -8.18 13.06 -70.01
CA ILE A 528 -8.12 13.37 -71.44
C ILE A 528 -8.49 14.85 -71.65
N GLN A 529 -7.67 15.51 -72.48
CA GLN A 529 -7.84 16.74 -73.28
C GLN A 529 -8.84 17.82 -72.86
#